data_AF-A0A183CH30-F1
#
_entry.id   AF-A0A183CH30-F1
#
_cell.length_a   1.000
_cell.length_b   1.000
_cell.length_c   1.000
_cell.angle_alpha   90.00
_cell.angle_beta   90.00
_cell.angle_gamma   90.00
#
_symmetry.space_group_name_H-M   'P 1'
#
loop_
_entity.id
_entity.type
_entity.pdbx_description
1 polymer ?
#
loop_
_entity_poly.entity_id
_entity_poly.type
_entity_poly.pdbx_seq_one_letter_code
_entity_poly.pdbx_strand_id
1 'polypeptide(L)'
;MANNLFKFVFFVLPFLVVIFPTYYSTPTGPKNAGELPVSNEGIQLGKRLEECDELNILIQDAVDWAHTVSLVYRVPEHRERSDVVEIMPFALFPSPFPRRLFEEAQAVQKTLQLLYFRVSRDYSFLKETHREAGETDDGLRRVLDILDDVNKNGVKKSITLILQRSDYMCHVNSETGEYELKQVDP
;
A
#
# COMPACT_ATOMS: atom_id res chain seq x y z
N MET A 1 30.45 24.93 15.24
CA MET A 1 29.89 24.24 16.43
C MET A 1 28.54 23.69 16.04
N ALA A 2 28.44 22.36 16.03
CA ALA A 2 27.18 21.64 15.82
C ALA A 2 26.33 21.71 17.10
N ASN A 3 25.01 21.77 16.92
CA ASN A 3 23.91 21.43 17.84
C ASN A 3 22.63 22.01 17.22
N ASN A 4 21.46 21.40 17.18
CA ASN A 4 20.96 20.04 17.33
C ASN A 4 19.47 20.14 16.97
N LEU A 5 18.84 19.01 16.62
CA LEU A 5 17.41 18.76 16.82
C LEU A 5 16.40 19.45 15.87
N PHE A 6 15.97 18.73 14.83
CA PHE A 6 14.53 18.51 14.63
C PHE A 6 14.35 17.15 13.93
N LYS A 7 14.17 16.11 14.76
CA LYS A 7 13.70 14.79 14.34
C LYS A 7 12.17 14.84 14.37
N PHE A 8 11.55 14.86 13.20
CA PHE A 8 10.21 14.30 13.01
C PHE A 8 10.19 13.66 11.63
N VAL A 9 10.55 12.38 11.59
CA VAL A 9 10.31 11.51 10.44
C VAL A 9 9.03 10.77 10.79
N PHE A 10 7.90 11.22 10.25
CA PHE A 10 6.68 10.42 10.26
C PHE A 10 6.86 9.33 9.20
N PHE A 11 7.29 8.15 9.64
CA PHE A 11 7.12 6.94 8.86
C PHE A 11 5.64 6.55 8.93
N VAL A 12 4.90 6.90 7.89
CA VAL A 12 3.71 6.13 7.54
C VAL A 12 4.20 5.08 6.56
N LEU A 13 4.67 3.95 7.09
CA LEU A 13 4.88 2.74 6.30
C LEU A 13 3.50 2.25 5.87
N PRO A 14 3.17 2.24 4.58
CA PRO A 14 2.06 1.45 4.13
C PRO A 14 2.48 -0.02 4.23
N PHE A 15 1.63 -0.82 4.85
CA PHE A 15 1.87 -2.21 5.08
C PHE A 15 2.02 -2.92 3.74
N LEU A 16 3.24 -3.30 3.41
CA LEU A 16 3.52 -4.36 2.47
C LEU A 16 4.54 -5.27 3.15
N VAL A 17 4.05 -6.17 4.00
CA VAL A 17 4.84 -7.35 4.32
C VAL A 17 4.81 -8.21 3.05
N VAL A 18 5.77 -8.01 2.16
CA VAL A 18 6.04 -8.97 1.08
C VAL A 18 6.70 -10.18 1.73
N ILE A 19 5.90 -11.09 2.28
CA ILE A 19 6.36 -12.47 2.41
C ILE A 19 6.42 -13.02 0.98
N PHE A 20 7.60 -13.47 0.57
CA PHE A 20 7.90 -13.98 -0.77
C PHE A 20 6.70 -14.71 -1.39
N PRO A 21 6.16 -14.25 -2.53
CA PRO A 21 5.11 -14.99 -3.20
C PRO A 21 5.68 -16.33 -3.66
N THR A 22 5.05 -17.43 -3.25
CA THR A 22 5.24 -18.73 -3.90
C THR A 22 4.75 -18.60 -5.33
N TYR A 23 5.68 -18.67 -6.28
CA TYR A 23 5.40 -18.49 -7.69
C TYR A 23 4.83 -19.75 -8.31
N TYR A 24 3.76 -19.61 -9.08
CA TYR A 24 3.22 -20.68 -9.92
C TYR A 24 3.03 -20.22 -11.36
N SER A 25 3.31 -21.12 -12.30
CA SER A 25 2.99 -20.96 -13.72
C SER A 25 1.49 -21.17 -13.93
N THR A 26 0.83 -20.26 -14.64
CA THR A 26 -0.60 -20.39 -14.97
C THR A 26 -0.81 -21.54 -15.98
N PRO A 27 -1.75 -22.48 -15.75
CA PRO A 27 -2.15 -23.43 -16.78
C PRO A 27 -2.93 -22.70 -17.87
N THR A 28 -2.50 -22.85 -19.13
CA THR A 28 -3.24 -22.44 -20.32
C THR A 28 -4.45 -23.35 -20.51
N GLY A 29 -5.64 -22.89 -20.14
CA GLY A 29 -6.90 -23.59 -20.39
C GLY A 29 -8.10 -22.74 -19.99
N PRO A 30 -9.25 -22.88 -20.68
CA PRO A 30 -10.41 -22.01 -20.45
C PRO A 30 -10.98 -22.31 -19.07
N LYS A 31 -11.15 -21.28 -18.23
CA LYS A 31 -11.75 -21.41 -16.89
C LYS A 31 -13.01 -20.55 -16.82
N ASN A 32 -14.08 -21.16 -16.30
CA ASN A 32 -15.36 -20.53 -16.04
C ASN A 32 -15.17 -19.29 -15.17
N ALA A 33 -15.80 -18.18 -15.58
CA ALA A 33 -15.78 -16.91 -14.87
C ALA A 33 -16.53 -17.05 -13.52
N GLY A 34 -15.83 -16.85 -12.39
CA GLY A 34 -16.48 -16.78 -11.09
C GLY A 34 -15.55 -16.94 -9.89
N GLU A 35 -14.40 -17.60 -10.02
CA GLU A 35 -13.52 -17.84 -8.88
C GLU A 35 -12.09 -17.39 -9.20
N LEU A 36 -11.51 -16.58 -8.30
CA LEU A 36 -10.05 -16.50 -8.17
C LEU A 36 -9.54 -17.94 -8.14
N PRO A 37 -8.49 -18.34 -8.89
CA PRO A 37 -7.89 -19.64 -8.72
C PRO A 37 -7.14 -19.60 -7.39
N VAL A 38 -7.89 -19.63 -6.29
CA VAL A 38 -7.37 -20.13 -5.03
C VAL A 38 -6.98 -21.56 -5.37
N SER A 39 -5.69 -21.88 -5.28
CA SER A 39 -5.26 -23.25 -5.51
C SER A 39 -6.11 -24.14 -4.61
N ASN A 40 -6.67 -25.22 -5.16
CA ASN A 40 -7.36 -26.23 -4.35
C ASN A 40 -6.47 -26.65 -3.17
N GLU A 41 -5.15 -26.61 -3.34
CA GLU A 41 -4.14 -26.85 -2.31
C GLU A 41 -4.17 -25.86 -1.13
N GLY A 42 -4.38 -24.56 -1.35
CA GLY A 42 -4.42 -23.57 -0.26
C GLY A 42 -5.67 -23.68 0.61
N ILE A 43 -6.84 -23.88 -0.03
CA ILE A 43 -8.10 -24.16 0.68
C ILE A 43 -8.02 -25.51 1.39
N GLN A 44 -7.42 -26.51 0.75
CA GLN A 44 -7.27 -27.83 1.32
C GLN A 44 -6.21 -27.86 2.44
N LEU A 45 -5.19 -27.01 2.40
CA LEU A 45 -4.23 -26.82 3.50
C LEU A 45 -4.91 -26.15 4.69
N GLY A 46 -5.70 -25.09 4.47
CA GLY A 46 -6.49 -24.45 5.53
C GLY A 46 -7.41 -25.45 6.23
N LYS A 47 -8.19 -26.21 5.45
CA LYS A 47 -9.08 -27.27 5.98
C LYS A 47 -8.33 -28.38 6.73
N ARG A 48 -7.15 -28.77 6.24
CA ARG A 48 -6.32 -29.81 6.90
C ARG A 48 -5.70 -29.34 8.20
N LEU A 49 -5.36 -28.05 8.30
CA LEU A 49 -4.76 -27.48 9.51
C LEU A 49 -5.82 -27.23 10.59
N GLU A 50 -7.06 -26.91 10.23
CA GLU A 50 -8.18 -26.74 11.17
C GLU A 50 -8.56 -28.02 11.93
N GLU A 51 -8.27 -29.19 11.37
CA GLU A 51 -8.58 -30.49 11.97
C GLU A 51 -7.53 -30.94 13.02
N CYS A 52 -6.40 -30.24 13.13
CA CYS A 52 -5.28 -30.60 14.01
C CYS A 52 -4.88 -29.46 14.96
N ASP A 53 -4.31 -29.79 16.12
CA ASP A 53 -3.71 -28.81 17.06
C ASP A 53 -2.54 -28.00 16.43
N GLU A 54 -2.06 -28.42 15.26
CA GLU A 54 -0.95 -27.80 14.51
C GLU A 54 -1.20 -26.33 14.14
N LEU A 55 -2.46 -25.95 13.85
CA LEU A 55 -2.78 -24.56 13.51
C LEU A 55 -2.52 -23.61 14.69
N ASN A 56 -2.87 -24.03 15.91
CA ASN A 56 -2.65 -23.21 17.11
C ASN A 56 -1.16 -23.02 17.40
N ILE A 57 -0.36 -24.08 17.20
CA ILE A 57 1.10 -24.00 17.33
C ILE A 57 1.66 -22.99 16.33
N LEU A 58 1.25 -23.09 15.06
CA LEU A 58 1.71 -22.18 14.01
C LEU A 58 1.30 -20.72 14.29
N ILE A 59 0.10 -20.48 14.83
CA ILE A 59 -0.35 -19.14 15.22
C ILE A 59 0.53 -18.59 16.35
N GLN A 60 0.82 -19.39 17.37
CA GLN A 60 1.69 -18.97 18.48
C GLN A 60 3.10 -18.64 17.99
N ASP A 61 3.69 -19.50 17.16
CA ASP A 61 5.00 -19.26 16.55
C ASP A 61 5.00 -17.97 15.71
N ALA A 62 3.93 -17.71 14.95
CA ALA A 62 3.80 -16.51 14.13
C ALA A 62 3.68 -15.23 14.98
N VAL A 63 2.96 -15.30 16.11
CA VAL A 63 2.85 -14.19 17.10
C VAL A 63 4.21 -13.90 17.73
N ASP A 64 4.90 -14.92 18.21
CA ASP A 64 6.23 -14.79 18.83
C ASP A 64 7.26 -14.26 17.82
N TRP A 65 7.21 -14.75 16.57
CA TRP A 65 8.02 -14.23 15.49
C TRP A 65 7.73 -12.76 15.19
N ALA A 66 6.45 -12.37 15.13
CA ALA A 66 6.04 -10.98 14.91
C ALA A 66 6.60 -10.04 15.99
N HIS A 67 6.55 -10.45 17.27
CA HIS A 67 7.22 -9.70 18.34
C HIS A 67 8.74 -9.61 18.15
N THR A 68 9.38 -10.71 17.76
CA THR A 68 10.83 -10.78 17.55
C THR A 68 11.31 -9.86 16.43
N VAL A 69 10.54 -9.75 15.33
CA VAL A 69 10.87 -8.87 14.19
C VAL A 69 10.27 -7.46 14.30
N SER A 70 9.68 -7.12 15.45
CA SER A 70 9.03 -5.83 15.71
C SER A 70 7.88 -5.50 14.76
N LEU A 71 7.15 -6.51 14.30
CA LEU A 71 5.90 -6.37 13.56
C LEU A 71 4.74 -6.05 14.52
N VAL A 72 4.84 -4.91 15.20
CA VAL A 72 3.99 -4.54 16.35
C VAL A 72 3.52 -3.09 16.25
N TYR A 73 2.40 -2.76 16.92
CA TYR A 73 1.91 -1.40 17.10
C TYR A 73 1.63 -1.10 18.59
N ARG A 74 1.49 0.18 18.92
CA ARG A 74 1.17 0.63 20.29
C ARG A 74 -0.31 0.38 20.58
N VAL A 75 -0.59 -0.21 21.74
CA VAL A 75 -1.97 -0.45 22.18
C VAL A 75 -2.81 0.83 22.20
N PRO A 76 -4.07 0.81 21.75
CA PRO A 76 -4.92 2.00 21.66
C PRO A 76 -5.10 2.74 22.99
N GLU A 77 -5.01 2.03 24.12
CA GLU A 77 -5.16 2.53 25.48
C GLU A 77 -3.96 3.36 25.96
N HIS A 78 -2.77 3.15 25.38
CA HIS A 78 -1.50 3.75 25.82
C HIS A 78 -0.68 4.26 24.63
N ARG A 79 -1.26 5.11 23.79
CA ARG A 79 -0.63 5.61 22.54
C ARG A 79 0.63 6.43 22.78
N GLU A 80 0.75 7.02 23.95
CA GLU A 80 1.85 7.89 24.39
C GLU A 80 3.04 7.12 24.96
N ARG A 81 2.90 5.82 25.20
CA ARG A 81 3.96 4.96 25.75
C ARG A 81 4.24 3.77 24.84
N SER A 82 5.34 3.07 25.08
CA SER A 82 5.72 1.87 24.33
C SER A 82 6.16 0.75 25.27
N ASP A 83 5.68 0.82 26.52
CA ASP A 83 5.96 -0.16 27.56
C ASP A 83 5.27 -1.50 27.22
N VAL A 84 4.15 -1.46 26.49
CA VAL A 84 3.40 -2.62 25.98
C VAL A 84 3.06 -2.39 24.51
N VAL A 85 3.14 -3.45 23.71
CA VAL A 85 2.84 -3.46 22.27
C VAL A 85 2.03 -4.69 21.90
N GLU A 86 1.25 -4.60 20.84
CA GLU A 86 0.50 -5.71 20.24
C GLU A 86 1.02 -6.02 18.84
N ILE A 87 0.85 -7.27 18.38
CA ILE A 87 1.22 -7.63 17.01
C ILE A 87 0.34 -6.91 16.00
N MET A 88 0.96 -6.51 14.91
CA MET A 88 0.26 -5.96 13.76
C MET A 88 -0.52 -7.07 13.04
N PRO A 89 -1.78 -6.86 12.61
CA PRO A 89 -2.52 -7.90 11.89
C PRO A 89 -1.81 -8.28 10.58
N PHE A 90 -1.60 -9.58 10.36
CA PHE A 90 -1.07 -10.11 9.10
C PHE A 90 -1.77 -11.43 8.73
N ALA A 91 -1.75 -11.77 7.45
CA ALA A 91 -2.23 -13.06 6.98
C ALA A 91 -1.21 -14.16 7.32
N LEU A 92 -1.67 -15.28 7.88
CA LEU A 92 -0.79 -16.39 8.27
C LEU A 92 0.01 -16.95 7.08
N PHE A 93 -0.58 -16.91 5.90
CA PHE A 93 0.05 -17.30 4.64
C PHE A 93 -0.02 -16.15 3.63
N PRO A 94 0.98 -16.03 2.73
CA PRO A 94 0.93 -15.03 1.67
C PRO A 94 -0.24 -15.32 0.72
N SER A 95 -0.97 -14.28 0.32
CA SER A 95 -2.02 -14.41 -0.67
C SER A 95 -1.42 -14.65 -2.07
N PRO A 96 -1.94 -15.60 -2.85
CA PRO A 96 -1.46 -15.84 -4.20
C PRO A 96 -1.79 -14.65 -5.11
N PHE A 97 -0.84 -14.25 -5.94
CA PHE A 97 -1.00 -13.12 -6.86
C PHE A 97 -0.33 -13.41 -8.23
N PRO A 98 -0.96 -13.07 -9.38
CA PRO A 98 -0.38 -13.34 -10.69
C PRO A 98 0.95 -12.60 -10.91
N ARG A 99 2.03 -13.36 -11.15
CA ARG A 99 3.39 -12.82 -11.37
C ARG A 99 3.41 -11.72 -12.43
N ARG A 100 2.76 -11.96 -13.58
CA ARG A 100 2.71 -11.01 -14.70
C ARG A 100 2.21 -9.63 -14.25
N LEU A 101 1.14 -9.59 -13.47
CA LEU A 101 0.54 -8.36 -12.98
C LEU A 101 1.40 -7.68 -11.91
N PHE A 102 2.07 -8.46 -11.06
CA PHE A 102 3.00 -7.92 -10.07
C PHE A 102 4.20 -7.23 -10.72
N GLU A 103 4.78 -7.85 -11.75
CA GLU A 103 5.90 -7.28 -12.51
C GLU A 103 5.45 -6.05 -13.33
N GLU A 104 4.22 -6.06 -13.85
CA GLU A 104 3.60 -4.91 -14.52
C GLU A 104 3.46 -3.70 -13.58
N ALA A 105 2.94 -3.91 -12.35
CA ALA A 105 2.83 -2.87 -11.32
C ALA A 105 4.19 -2.27 -10.94
N GLN A 106 5.21 -3.13 -10.76
CA GLN A 106 6.57 -2.67 -10.47
C GLN A 106 7.18 -1.84 -11.61
N ALA A 107 6.97 -2.27 -12.85
CA ALA A 107 7.54 -1.61 -14.02
C ALA A 107 6.99 -0.19 -14.21
N VAL A 108 5.69 0.03 -13.93
CA VAL A 108 5.03 1.32 -14.12
C VAL A 108 5.33 2.34 -13.00
N GLN A 109 5.72 1.88 -11.81
CA GLN A 109 5.86 2.72 -10.59
C GLN A 109 6.77 3.94 -10.78
N LYS A 110 7.86 3.84 -11.56
CA LYS A 110 8.75 4.99 -11.82
C LYS A 110 8.11 6.03 -12.73
N THR A 111 7.35 5.58 -13.73
CA THR A 111 6.66 6.46 -14.68
C THR A 111 5.54 7.21 -13.98
N LEU A 112 4.78 6.55 -13.11
CA LEU A 112 3.75 7.19 -12.29
C LEU A 112 4.34 8.23 -11.32
N GLN A 113 5.43 7.90 -10.63
CA GLN A 113 6.12 8.87 -9.78
C GLN A 113 6.53 10.14 -10.55
N LEU A 114 7.06 9.97 -11.76
CA LEU A 114 7.45 11.11 -12.60
C LEU A 114 6.24 11.92 -13.08
N LEU A 115 5.14 11.25 -13.41
CA LEU A 115 3.87 11.89 -13.76
C LEU A 115 3.38 12.78 -12.62
N TYR A 116 3.22 12.21 -11.42
CA TYR A 116 2.76 12.95 -10.24
C TYR A 116 3.74 14.03 -9.81
N PHE A 117 5.04 13.80 -9.96
CA PHE A 117 6.04 14.84 -9.76
C PHE A 117 5.79 16.03 -10.69
N ARG A 118 5.60 15.80 -12.00
CA ARG A 118 5.36 16.88 -12.97
C ARG A 118 4.05 17.60 -12.69
N VAL A 119 2.97 16.85 -12.40
CA VAL A 119 1.67 17.42 -12.02
C VAL A 119 1.80 18.30 -10.77
N SER A 120 2.53 17.86 -9.75
CA SER A 120 2.73 18.63 -8.50
C SER A 120 3.48 19.96 -8.71
N ARG A 121 4.19 20.11 -9.83
CA ARG A 121 4.97 21.30 -10.17
C ARG A 121 4.19 22.27 -11.07
N ASP A 122 3.07 21.85 -11.62
CA ASP A 122 2.22 22.68 -12.47
C ASP A 122 1.19 23.42 -11.62
N TYR A 123 1.56 24.63 -11.19
CA TYR A 123 0.70 25.49 -10.39
C TYR A 123 -0.65 25.77 -11.07
N SER A 124 -0.62 26.08 -12.37
CA SER A 124 -1.82 26.45 -13.13
C SER A 124 -2.78 25.28 -13.22
N PHE A 125 -2.26 24.08 -13.51
CA PHE A 125 -3.05 22.86 -13.53
C PHE A 125 -3.69 22.58 -12.17
N LEU A 126 -2.91 22.60 -11.08
CA LEU A 126 -3.42 22.34 -9.74
C LEU A 126 -4.53 23.32 -9.33
N LYS A 127 -4.35 24.62 -9.62
CA LYS A 127 -5.32 25.66 -9.28
C LYS A 127 -6.61 25.54 -10.09
N GLU A 128 -6.50 25.23 -11.38
CA GLU A 128 -7.66 25.05 -12.26
C GLU A 128 -8.48 23.83 -11.84
N THR A 129 -7.83 22.66 -11.71
CA THR A 129 -8.52 21.39 -11.41
C THR A 129 -9.26 21.41 -10.07
N HIS A 130 -8.81 22.21 -9.11
CA HIS A 130 -9.38 22.25 -7.76
C HIS A 130 -10.19 23.52 -7.48
N ARG A 131 -10.43 24.38 -8.48
CA ARG A 131 -11.14 25.66 -8.29
C ARG A 131 -12.50 25.47 -7.63
N GLU A 132 -13.37 24.69 -8.27
CA GLU A 132 -14.76 24.47 -7.81
C GLU A 132 -14.81 23.74 -6.46
N ALA A 133 -13.97 22.72 -6.29
CA ALA A 133 -13.87 21.99 -5.04
C ALA A 133 -13.40 22.90 -3.88
N GLY A 134 -12.47 23.83 -4.14
CA GLY A 134 -12.01 24.80 -3.14
C GLY A 134 -13.07 25.85 -2.74
N GLU A 135 -14.11 26.06 -3.55
CA GLU A 135 -15.23 26.94 -3.16
C GLU A 135 -16.13 26.29 -2.10
N THR A 136 -16.18 24.96 -2.08
CA THR A 136 -17.09 24.18 -1.22
C THR A 136 -16.38 23.50 -0.04
N ASP A 137 -15.08 23.21 -0.14
CA ASP A 137 -14.28 22.56 0.89
C ASP A 137 -13.28 23.55 1.52
N ASP A 138 -13.53 23.92 2.78
CA ASP A 138 -12.69 24.85 3.54
C ASP A 138 -11.25 24.33 3.77
N GLY A 139 -11.08 23.01 3.86
CA GLY A 139 -9.78 22.37 4.02
C GLY A 139 -8.94 22.52 2.76
N LEU A 140 -9.52 22.19 1.61
CA LEU A 140 -8.89 22.34 0.31
C LEU A 140 -8.61 23.80 -0.01
N ARG A 141 -9.55 24.72 0.29
CA ARG A 141 -9.35 26.16 0.11
C ARG A 141 -8.07 26.65 0.78
N ARG A 142 -7.87 26.29 2.05
CA ARG A 142 -6.64 26.65 2.80
C ARG A 142 -5.37 26.10 2.15
N VAL A 143 -5.41 24.90 1.59
CA VAL A 143 -4.26 24.32 0.86
C VAL A 143 -3.98 25.10 -0.42
N LEU A 144 -5.01 25.50 -1.17
CA LEU A 144 -4.87 26.33 -2.37
C LEU A 144 -4.37 27.74 -2.06
N ASP A 145 -4.74 28.31 -0.91
CA ASP A 145 -4.22 29.62 -0.47
C ASP A 145 -2.71 29.54 -0.18
N ILE A 146 -2.26 28.48 0.49
CA ILE A 146 -0.83 28.21 0.72
C ILE A 146 -0.09 28.06 -0.61
N LEU A 147 -0.69 27.35 -1.58
CA LEU A 147 -0.11 27.19 -2.92
C LEU A 147 0.08 28.55 -3.62
N ASP A 148 -0.92 29.43 -3.55
CA ASP A 148 -0.84 30.79 -4.11
C ASP A 148 0.27 31.61 -3.44
N ASP A 149 0.36 31.55 -2.12
CA ASP A 149 1.37 32.29 -1.36
C ASP A 149 2.79 31.80 -1.67
N VAL A 150 3.00 30.49 -1.77
CA VAL A 150 4.30 29.93 -2.16
C VAL A 150 4.66 30.33 -3.59
N ASN A 151 3.70 30.34 -4.51
CA ASN A 151 3.92 30.75 -5.89
C ASN A 151 4.28 32.26 -5.99
N LYS A 152 3.55 33.13 -5.27
CA LYS A 152 3.82 34.59 -5.23
C LYS A 152 5.19 34.92 -4.62
N ASN A 153 5.55 34.26 -3.52
CA ASN A 153 6.81 34.51 -2.81
C ASN A 153 8.02 33.81 -3.44
N GLY A 154 7.77 32.91 -4.40
CA GLY A 154 8.75 32.06 -5.05
C GLY A 154 9.23 30.92 -4.15
N VAL A 155 9.49 29.77 -4.79
CA VAL A 155 9.97 28.56 -4.12
C VAL A 155 11.38 28.78 -3.55
N LYS A 156 11.50 28.79 -2.21
CA LYS A 156 12.79 29.01 -1.52
C LYS A 156 13.70 27.76 -1.47
N LYS A 157 13.13 26.56 -1.60
CA LYS A 157 13.86 25.29 -1.61
C LYS A 157 13.53 24.51 -2.88
N SER A 158 14.55 24.22 -3.70
CA SER A 158 14.38 23.54 -4.99
C SER A 158 14.28 22.02 -4.88
N ILE A 159 14.69 21.44 -3.74
CA ILE A 159 14.70 19.99 -3.53
C ILE A 159 13.39 19.57 -2.85
N THR A 160 12.70 18.64 -3.49
CA THR A 160 11.47 18.01 -2.99
C THR A 160 11.62 16.49 -3.08
N LEU A 161 11.17 15.79 -2.03
CA LEU A 161 11.03 14.34 -2.01
C LEU A 161 9.56 13.98 -2.16
N ILE A 162 9.23 13.14 -3.13
CA ILE A 162 7.90 12.55 -3.30
C ILE A 162 7.96 11.10 -2.85
N LEU A 163 7.03 10.73 -1.97
CA LEU A 163 6.80 9.35 -1.55
C LEU A 163 5.40 8.98 -2.04
N GLN A 164 5.33 8.02 -2.96
CA GLN A 164 4.08 7.59 -3.59
C GLN A 164 3.93 6.08 -3.48
N ARG A 165 2.73 5.64 -3.10
CA ARG A 165 2.27 4.25 -3.18
C ARG A 165 1.03 4.25 -4.06
N SER A 166 1.09 3.52 -5.17
CA SER A 166 -0.07 3.27 -6.01
C SER A 166 -0.67 1.91 -5.68
N ASP A 167 -1.97 1.89 -5.42
CA ASP A 167 -2.71 0.70 -5.02
C ASP A 167 -3.42 0.10 -6.25
N TYR A 168 -3.35 -1.23 -6.36
CA TYR A 168 -3.88 -1.97 -7.51
C TYR A 168 -4.76 -3.13 -7.07
N MET A 169 -5.73 -3.48 -7.92
CA MET A 169 -6.56 -4.68 -7.78
C MET A 169 -6.54 -5.51 -9.06
N CYS A 170 -6.66 -6.83 -8.90
CA CYS A 170 -6.87 -7.76 -10.00
C CYS A 170 -8.33 -7.72 -10.44
N HIS A 171 -8.56 -7.30 -11.68
CA HIS A 171 -9.87 -7.34 -12.32
C HIS A 171 -9.96 -8.55 -13.24
N VAL A 172 -11.07 -9.27 -13.21
CA VAL A 172 -11.34 -10.34 -14.19
C VAL A 172 -12.11 -9.72 -15.35
N ASN A 173 -11.51 -9.75 -16.53
CA ASN A 173 -12.19 -9.30 -17.74
C ASN A 173 -13.34 -10.27 -18.06
N SER A 174 -14.56 -9.76 -18.17
CA SER A 174 -15.77 -10.58 -18.41
C SER A 174 -15.82 -11.23 -19.78
N GLU A 175 -15.09 -10.69 -20.77
CA GLU A 175 -15.08 -11.20 -22.15
C GLU A 175 -13.97 -12.24 -22.36
N THR A 176 -12.78 -12.00 -21.82
CA THR A 176 -11.62 -12.88 -22.01
C THR A 176 -11.41 -13.88 -20.87
N GLY A 177 -11.97 -13.60 -19.69
CA GLY A 177 -11.72 -14.35 -18.46
C GLY A 177 -10.31 -14.14 -17.88
N GLU A 178 -9.51 -13.24 -18.45
CA GLU A 178 -8.15 -12.98 -18.01
C GLU A 178 -8.08 -11.97 -16.86
N TYR A 179 -7.01 -12.08 -16.06
CA TYR A 179 -6.70 -11.11 -15.02
C TYR A 179 -5.99 -9.88 -15.60
N GLU A 180 -6.52 -8.71 -15.28
CA GLU A 180 -5.96 -7.40 -15.60
C GLU A 180 -5.62 -6.64 -14.32
N LEU A 181 -4.51 -5.91 -14.36
CA LEU A 181 -4.14 -5.00 -13.27
C LEU A 181 -4.90 -3.68 -13.45
N LYS A 182 -5.64 -3.23 -12.43
CA LYS A 182 -6.30 -1.92 -12.41
C LYS A 182 -5.82 -1.12 -11.21
N GLN A 183 -5.45 0.12 -11.45
CA GLN A 183 -5.13 1.07 -10.39
C GLN A 183 -6.43 1.52 -9.72
N VAL A 184 -6.47 1.48 -8.40
CA VAL A 184 -7.64 1.87 -7.60
C VAL A 184 -7.40 3.14 -6.78
N ASP A 185 -6.15 3.38 -6.37
CA ASP A 185 -5.75 4.61 -5.66
C ASP A 185 -4.33 5.02 -6.12
N PRO A 186 -4.10 6.31 -6.45
CA PRO A 186 -2.81 6.78 -6.94
C PRO A 186 -1.65 6.94 -5.95
#